data_AF-A0A3B9LBC1-F1
#
_entry.id   AF-A0A3B9LBC1-F1
#
_cell.length_a   1.000
_cell.length_b   1.000
_cell.length_c   1.000
_cell.angle_alpha   90.00
_cell.angle_beta   90.00
_cell.angle_gamma   90.00
#
_symmetry.space_group_name_H-M   'P 1'
#
loop_
_entity.id
_entity.type
_entity.pdbx_description
1 polymer ?
#
loop_
_entity_poly.entity_id
_entity_poly.type
_entity_poly.pdbx_seq_one_letter_code
_entity_poly.pdbx_strand_id
1 'polypeptide(L)'
;QEFSVEYGTSESRFLENKVKKPKNVVLGPRVTLDDERCILCSRCIRFCQEIAKDDVLGFVDRGSHTVLTAHPGKRLENNYSLNTVDICPVGALTSSDFRFKMRVWFLKETKSICTSCATGCNTIIGTREDIIYRQTPRENDEVNSCWMCDYGRLNFDYLQSEKRLLAPRISSGEKLATVDWNVAITHAALQLKHFSGWEIAIIASGRMTNEELWLTAQLARTLDVQLIDIVPHTSQGDDILLSEDRNPNTNGARLLGITSEPGAKLPAIAEAVKSGRVKALIALGENPIDFGISAEQLSNLPAFMVMDILSNPATENATVVLPSFGFAEKRGSMINGKGRLQRLNRAVRGPGNARDDWEILRDLLQALTGSNGIYSIEDVFRQMSEGVSQLAGLSLSKIGDLGVQVMQAHESPAPPVGPAASDIEKAEGKKPPGRSR
;
A
#
# COMPACT_ATOMS: atom_id res chain seq x y z
N GLN A 1 17.93 9.97 -23.46
CA GLN A 1 17.78 11.29 -24.12
C GLN A 1 18.71 12.29 -23.47
N GLU A 2 18.64 12.45 -22.14
CA GLU A 2 19.56 13.26 -21.33
C GLU A 2 21.03 13.04 -21.69
N PHE A 3 21.52 11.79 -21.67
CA PHE A 3 22.89 11.45 -22.09
C PHE A 3 23.27 11.93 -23.50
N SER A 4 22.32 11.95 -24.44
CA SER A 4 22.60 12.43 -25.80
C SER A 4 22.70 13.95 -25.85
N VAL A 5 22.01 14.67 -24.97
CA VAL A 5 22.07 16.13 -24.87
C VAL A 5 23.35 16.54 -24.15
N GLU A 6 23.75 15.80 -23.12
CA GLU A 6 24.91 16.12 -22.29
C GLU A 6 26.25 15.72 -22.93
N TYR A 7 26.31 14.54 -23.56
CA TYR A 7 27.57 13.96 -24.07
C TYR A 7 27.57 13.70 -25.58
N GLY A 8 26.41 13.77 -26.24
CA GLY A 8 26.27 13.45 -27.66
C GLY A 8 26.64 14.61 -28.57
N THR A 9 26.88 14.32 -29.85
CA THR A 9 27.03 15.36 -30.88
C THR A 9 25.68 15.94 -31.27
N SER A 10 25.63 17.23 -31.59
CA SER A 10 24.40 17.93 -32.02
C SER A 10 23.85 17.46 -33.36
N GLU A 11 24.70 16.90 -34.23
CA GLU A 11 24.36 16.51 -35.59
C GLU A 11 24.44 15.00 -35.83
N SER A 12 23.53 14.48 -36.67
CA SER A 12 23.53 13.08 -37.12
C SER A 12 24.25 12.95 -38.45
N ARG A 13 25.18 12.00 -38.55
CA ARG A 13 25.86 11.64 -39.81
C ARG A 13 25.19 10.48 -40.56
N PHE A 14 24.19 9.85 -39.95
CA PHE A 14 23.52 8.67 -40.52
C PHE A 14 22.46 9.10 -41.54
N LEU A 15 22.71 8.83 -42.82
CA LEU A 15 21.86 9.20 -43.96
C LEU A 15 21.00 8.05 -44.49
N GLU A 16 21.28 6.82 -44.05
CA GLU A 16 20.63 5.61 -44.55
C GLU A 16 19.27 5.34 -43.88
N ASN A 17 18.54 4.36 -44.42
CA ASN A 17 17.32 3.89 -43.79
C ASN A 17 17.63 3.11 -42.50
N LYS A 18 17.01 3.52 -41.39
CA LYS A 18 17.08 2.78 -40.13
C LYS A 18 16.32 1.46 -40.25
N VAL A 19 16.85 0.42 -39.61
CA VAL A 19 16.16 -0.87 -39.48
C VAL A 19 14.88 -0.66 -38.69
N LYS A 20 13.76 -1.06 -39.29
CA LYS A 20 12.45 -1.08 -38.63
C LYS A 20 12.26 -2.41 -37.93
N LYS A 21 11.75 -2.37 -36.72
CA LYS A 21 11.52 -3.51 -35.84
C LYS A 21 10.06 -3.53 -35.38
N PRO A 22 9.57 -4.65 -34.84
CA PRO A 22 8.21 -4.72 -34.33
C PRO A 22 7.89 -3.64 -33.29
N LYS A 23 6.67 -3.12 -33.31
CA LYS A 23 6.13 -2.16 -32.34
C LYS A 23 4.89 -2.74 -31.67
N ASN A 24 4.58 -2.24 -30.48
CA ASN A 24 3.41 -2.68 -29.72
C ASN A 24 3.35 -4.21 -29.53
N VAL A 25 4.51 -4.85 -29.36
CA VAL A 25 4.58 -6.29 -29.09
C VAL A 25 4.19 -6.52 -27.64
N VAL A 26 3.13 -7.30 -27.42
CA VAL A 26 2.66 -7.64 -26.08
C VAL A 26 3.51 -8.78 -25.53
N LEU A 27 4.47 -8.46 -24.66
CA LEU A 27 5.33 -9.48 -24.02
C LEU A 27 4.61 -10.20 -22.89
N GLY A 28 3.64 -9.54 -22.25
CA GLY A 28 2.86 -10.08 -21.14
C GLY A 28 1.65 -9.18 -20.85
N PRO A 29 0.89 -9.46 -19.79
CA PRO A 29 -0.32 -8.69 -19.46
C PRO A 29 -0.02 -7.24 -19.11
N ARG A 30 1.19 -6.94 -18.61
CA ARG A 30 1.55 -5.64 -18.04
C ARG A 30 2.60 -4.85 -18.84
N VAL A 31 3.33 -5.50 -19.74
CA VAL A 31 4.47 -4.89 -20.45
C VAL A 31 4.29 -4.98 -21.96
N THR A 32 4.40 -3.83 -22.63
CA THR A 32 4.40 -3.69 -24.09
C THR A 32 5.78 -3.23 -24.58
N LEU A 33 6.29 -3.89 -25.62
CA LEU A 33 7.58 -3.65 -26.25
C LEU A 33 7.44 -2.89 -27.57
N ASP A 34 8.16 -1.76 -27.67
CA ASP A 34 8.52 -1.12 -28.94
C ASP A 34 9.99 -1.41 -29.25
N ASP A 35 10.26 -2.48 -30.00
CA ASP A 35 11.63 -2.97 -30.17
C ASP A 35 12.51 -2.04 -31.02
N GLU A 36 11.91 -1.16 -31.84
CA GLU A 36 12.65 -0.09 -32.54
C GLU A 36 13.40 0.86 -31.60
N ARG A 37 12.99 0.95 -30.34
CA ARG A 37 13.64 1.80 -29.34
C ARG A 37 14.68 1.04 -28.52
N CYS A 38 14.69 -0.30 -28.60
CA CYS A 38 15.59 -1.13 -27.82
C CYS A 38 17.03 -0.97 -28.31
N ILE A 39 17.94 -0.67 -27.39
CA ILE A 39 19.38 -0.53 -27.65
C ILE A 39 20.18 -1.81 -27.34
N LEU A 40 19.49 -2.94 -27.13
CA LEU A 40 20.08 -4.26 -26.87
C LEU A 40 21.05 -4.31 -25.66
N CYS A 41 20.82 -3.49 -24.63
CA CYS A 41 21.68 -3.42 -23.44
C CYS A 41 21.59 -4.64 -22.50
N SER A 42 20.69 -5.59 -22.74
CA SER A 42 20.44 -6.82 -21.96
C SER A 42 19.97 -6.65 -20.51
N ARG A 43 19.74 -5.42 -20.01
CA ARG A 43 19.33 -5.17 -18.61
C ARG A 43 18.05 -5.91 -18.21
N CYS A 44 17.04 -5.91 -19.08
CA CYS A 44 15.76 -6.60 -18.81
C CYS A 44 15.92 -8.13 -18.78
N ILE A 45 16.72 -8.70 -19.68
CA ILE A 45 17.05 -10.14 -19.71
C ILE A 45 17.74 -10.54 -18.40
N ARG A 46 18.79 -9.81 -18.03
CA ARG A 46 19.52 -10.04 -16.78
C ARG A 46 18.64 -9.90 -15.55
N PHE A 47 17.78 -8.89 -15.49
CA PHE A 47 16.83 -8.74 -14.38
C PHE A 47 15.93 -9.98 -14.23
N CYS A 48 15.35 -10.44 -15.35
CA CYS A 48 14.50 -11.63 -15.38
C CYS A 48 15.23 -12.87 -14.87
N GLN A 49 16.49 -13.08 -15.28
CA GLN A 49 17.32 -14.21 -14.88
C GLN A 49 17.83 -14.11 -13.43
N GLU A 50 18.40 -12.97 -13.07
CA GLU A 50 19.17 -12.78 -11.84
C GLU A 50 18.27 -12.45 -10.65
N ILE A 51 17.24 -11.62 -10.84
CA ILE A 51 16.40 -11.07 -9.75
C ILE A 51 15.03 -11.73 -9.72
N ALA A 52 14.27 -11.67 -10.81
CA ALA A 52 12.92 -12.24 -10.86
C ALA A 52 12.90 -13.78 -10.88
N LYS A 53 14.08 -14.41 -11.10
CA LYS A 53 14.27 -15.86 -11.21
C LYS A 53 13.33 -16.52 -12.24
N ASP A 54 13.00 -15.79 -13.29
CA ASP A 54 12.14 -16.22 -14.39
C ASP A 54 12.79 -15.83 -15.72
N ASP A 55 13.60 -16.75 -16.26
CA ASP A 55 14.31 -16.57 -17.52
C ASP A 55 13.33 -16.66 -18.72
N VAL A 56 12.67 -15.53 -19.00
CA VAL A 56 11.63 -15.42 -20.02
C VAL A 56 12.03 -14.59 -21.22
N LEU A 57 12.96 -13.64 -21.08
CA LEU A 57 13.37 -12.73 -22.15
C LEU A 57 14.70 -13.16 -22.76
N GLY A 58 14.83 -13.03 -24.09
CA GLY A 58 16.06 -13.32 -24.80
C GLY A 58 16.21 -12.49 -26.08
N PHE A 59 17.43 -12.46 -26.60
CA PHE A 59 17.68 -11.95 -27.94
C PHE A 59 17.62 -13.09 -28.95
N VAL A 60 16.94 -12.83 -30.07
CA VAL A 60 16.91 -13.71 -31.24
C VAL A 60 17.42 -12.95 -32.46
N ASP A 61 17.68 -13.69 -33.54
CA ASP A 61 18.36 -13.20 -34.74
C ASP A 61 19.80 -12.73 -34.49
N ARG A 62 20.42 -12.10 -35.50
CA ARG A 62 21.83 -11.69 -35.46
C ARG A 62 22.06 -10.34 -36.15
N GLY A 63 23.12 -9.65 -35.74
CA GLY A 63 23.51 -8.36 -36.31
C GLY A 63 22.45 -7.28 -36.09
N SER A 64 22.25 -6.41 -37.08
CA SER A 64 21.29 -5.30 -37.00
C SER A 64 19.82 -5.75 -36.89
N HIS A 65 19.54 -7.02 -37.18
CA HIS A 65 18.20 -7.62 -37.09
C HIS A 65 17.93 -8.28 -35.74
N THR A 66 18.86 -8.22 -34.78
CA THR A 66 18.66 -8.77 -33.43
C THR A 66 17.43 -8.12 -32.77
N VAL A 67 16.49 -8.93 -32.28
CA VAL A 67 15.27 -8.44 -31.60
C VAL A 67 15.15 -9.02 -30.20
N LEU A 68 14.58 -8.23 -29.28
CA LEU A 68 14.19 -8.71 -27.97
C LEU A 68 12.84 -9.44 -28.08
N THR A 69 12.74 -10.64 -27.53
CA THR A 69 11.49 -11.40 -27.49
C THR A 69 11.37 -12.21 -26.20
N ALA A 70 10.16 -12.68 -25.91
CA ALA A 70 9.97 -13.76 -24.94
C ALA A 70 10.32 -15.11 -25.58
N HIS A 71 10.80 -16.06 -24.78
CA HIS A 71 11.02 -17.43 -25.22
C HIS A 71 9.72 -18.07 -25.75
N PRO A 72 9.79 -18.96 -26.77
CA PRO A 72 8.59 -19.61 -27.31
C PRO A 72 7.75 -20.28 -26.22
N GLY A 73 6.46 -19.97 -26.19
CA GLY A 73 5.51 -20.49 -25.20
C GLY A 73 5.56 -19.82 -23.82
N LYS A 74 6.47 -18.86 -23.60
CA LYS A 74 6.51 -18.05 -22.37
C LYS A 74 6.02 -16.63 -22.62
N ARG A 75 5.54 -15.99 -21.54
CA ARG A 75 5.13 -14.59 -21.50
C ARG A 75 5.71 -13.95 -20.25
N LEU A 76 6.00 -12.66 -20.31
CA LEU A 76 6.51 -11.88 -19.19
C LEU A 76 5.39 -11.60 -18.18
N GLU A 77 5.08 -12.60 -17.35
CA GLU A 77 3.93 -12.58 -16.43
C GLU A 77 4.32 -12.71 -14.95
N ASN A 78 5.61 -12.90 -14.63
CA ASN A 78 6.09 -12.91 -13.25
C ASN A 78 5.71 -11.62 -12.50
N ASN A 79 5.61 -11.73 -11.17
CA ASN A 79 5.16 -10.65 -10.28
C ASN A 79 6.16 -9.48 -10.16
N TYR A 80 7.19 -9.41 -11.01
CA TYR A 80 8.18 -8.33 -11.01
C TYR A 80 8.39 -7.74 -12.41
N SER A 81 7.49 -8.04 -13.35
CA SER A 81 7.62 -7.67 -14.75
C SER A 81 7.75 -6.17 -14.97
N LEU A 82 7.08 -5.33 -14.17
CA LEU A 82 7.10 -3.88 -14.34
C LEU A 82 8.44 -3.24 -13.91
N ASN A 83 9.26 -3.94 -13.13
CA ASN A 83 10.63 -3.49 -12.88
C ASN A 83 11.48 -3.50 -14.17
N THR A 84 11.11 -4.29 -15.18
CA THR A 84 11.76 -4.24 -16.51
C THR A 84 11.47 -2.92 -17.24
N VAL A 85 10.35 -2.26 -16.93
CA VAL A 85 10.01 -0.93 -17.44
C VAL A 85 10.88 0.13 -16.77
N ASP A 86 11.08 0.03 -15.46
CA ASP A 86 11.90 0.99 -14.70
C ASP A 86 13.40 0.88 -15.05
N ILE A 87 13.92 -0.34 -15.22
CA ILE A 87 15.35 -0.54 -15.54
C ILE A 87 15.68 -0.24 -17.01
N CYS A 88 14.68 -0.18 -17.89
CA CYS A 88 14.88 0.08 -19.32
C CYS A 88 15.38 1.52 -19.50
N PRO A 89 16.62 1.73 -20.00
CA PRO A 89 17.18 3.08 -20.15
C PRO A 89 16.53 3.88 -21.29
N VAL A 90 15.58 3.28 -21.99
CA VAL A 90 14.91 3.79 -23.18
C VAL A 90 13.42 3.45 -23.09
N GLY A 91 12.58 4.13 -23.85
CA GLY A 91 11.13 3.85 -23.89
C GLY A 91 10.74 2.62 -24.73
N ALA A 92 11.53 1.55 -24.67
CA ALA A 92 11.28 0.30 -25.40
C ALA A 92 10.30 -0.59 -24.64
N LEU A 93 10.55 -0.87 -23.36
CA LEU A 93 9.60 -1.54 -22.49
C LEU A 93 8.75 -0.48 -21.79
N THR A 94 7.44 -0.59 -21.93
CA THR A 94 6.49 0.37 -21.35
C THR A 94 5.36 -0.36 -20.64
N SER A 95 4.91 0.23 -19.53
CA SER A 95 3.77 -0.27 -18.78
C SER A 95 2.49 -0.14 -19.60
N SER A 96 1.81 -1.25 -19.85
CA SER A 96 0.61 -1.28 -20.71
C SER A 96 -0.54 -0.45 -20.15
N ASP A 97 -0.65 -0.35 -18.83
CA ASP A 97 -1.65 0.43 -18.10
C ASP A 97 -1.39 1.95 -18.14
N PHE A 98 -0.14 2.41 -18.19
CA PHE A 98 0.22 3.82 -18.14
C PHE A 98 0.53 4.44 -19.52
N ARG A 99 0.96 3.60 -20.47
CA ARG A 99 1.35 4.03 -21.82
C ARG A 99 0.26 4.90 -22.46
N PHE A 100 0.67 6.08 -22.92
CA PHE A 100 -0.18 7.10 -23.56
C PHE A 100 -1.27 7.74 -22.70
N LYS A 101 -1.43 7.37 -21.42
CA LYS A 101 -2.37 8.06 -20.51
C LYS A 101 -1.85 9.42 -20.05
N MET A 102 -0.56 9.53 -19.74
CA MET A 102 0.06 10.77 -19.26
C MET A 102 1.55 10.82 -19.60
N ARG A 103 2.16 12.02 -19.54
CA ARG A 103 3.62 12.18 -19.56
C ARG A 103 4.15 12.34 -18.14
N VAL A 104 5.30 11.73 -17.87
CA VAL A 104 5.90 11.69 -16.51
C VAL A 104 6.20 13.08 -15.95
N TRP A 105 6.66 14.02 -16.78
CA TRP A 105 6.96 15.40 -16.36
C TRP A 105 5.72 16.25 -16.05
N PHE A 106 4.51 15.75 -16.31
CA PHE A 106 3.27 16.38 -15.86
C PHE A 106 2.76 15.83 -14.53
N LEU A 107 3.37 14.75 -14.01
CA LEU A 107 2.94 14.15 -12.76
C LEU A 107 3.59 14.88 -11.60
N LYS A 108 2.79 15.17 -10.57
CA LYS A 108 3.29 15.49 -9.25
C LYS A 108 3.73 14.18 -8.59
N GLU A 109 4.98 14.14 -8.16
CA GLU A 109 5.54 12.98 -7.47
C GLU A 109 5.43 13.13 -5.96
N THR A 110 4.82 12.14 -5.31
CA THR A 110 4.73 12.07 -3.84
C THR A 110 5.46 10.83 -3.35
N LYS A 111 6.50 11.02 -2.53
CA LYS A 111 7.19 9.92 -1.86
C LYS A 111 6.27 9.32 -0.79
N SER A 112 5.97 8.04 -0.86
CA SER A 112 5.11 7.33 0.10
C SER A 112 5.55 5.87 0.26
N ILE A 113 4.70 5.02 0.81
CA ILE A 113 4.93 3.57 0.97
C ILE A 113 3.78 2.76 0.39
N CYS A 114 4.08 1.52 0.01
CA CYS A 114 3.10 0.52 -0.40
C CYS A 114 2.41 -0.08 0.83
N THR A 115 1.09 -0.19 0.77
CA THR A 115 0.26 -0.74 1.87
C THR A 115 -0.30 -2.14 1.58
N SER A 116 0.24 -2.83 0.57
CA SER A 116 -0.28 -4.12 0.11
C SER A 116 0.24 -5.33 0.86
N CYS A 117 1.36 -5.23 1.57
CA CYS A 117 1.92 -6.30 2.40
C CYS A 117 2.92 -5.76 3.43
N ALA A 118 3.33 -6.61 4.38
CA ALA A 118 4.23 -6.24 5.47
C ALA A 118 5.60 -5.76 5.02
N THR A 119 6.05 -5.99 3.78
CA THR A 119 7.33 -5.46 3.30
C THR A 119 7.37 -3.93 3.32
N GLY A 120 6.24 -3.26 3.06
CA GLY A 120 6.17 -1.80 3.13
C GLY A 120 7.10 -1.09 2.13
N CYS A 121 7.18 -1.56 0.88
CA CYS A 121 8.10 -1.00 -0.13
C CYS A 121 7.98 0.52 -0.23
N ASN A 122 9.11 1.21 -0.29
CA ASN A 122 9.12 2.65 -0.55
C ASN A 122 8.71 2.92 -2.00
N THR A 123 7.83 3.91 -2.19
CA THR A 123 7.27 4.21 -3.51
C THR A 123 7.24 5.71 -3.81
N ILE A 124 7.08 6.02 -5.09
CA ILE A 124 6.65 7.33 -5.60
C ILE A 124 5.28 7.14 -6.23
N ILE A 125 4.31 7.94 -5.80
CA ILE A 125 2.97 8.00 -6.38
C ILE A 125 2.94 9.20 -7.32
N GLY A 126 2.71 8.94 -8.61
CA GLY A 126 2.61 9.95 -9.66
C GLY A 126 1.16 10.34 -9.89
N THR A 127 0.82 11.59 -9.58
CA THR A 127 -0.57 12.09 -9.60
C THR A 127 -0.72 13.31 -10.49
N ARG A 128 -1.93 13.53 -11.00
CA ARG A 128 -2.33 14.78 -11.65
C ARG A 128 -3.82 14.97 -11.46
N GLU A 129 -4.24 16.19 -11.09
CA GLU A 129 -5.66 16.52 -10.87
C GLU A 129 -6.35 15.54 -9.90
N ASP A 130 -5.65 15.17 -8.82
CA ASP A 130 -6.07 14.17 -7.82
C ASP A 130 -6.32 12.75 -8.35
N ILE A 131 -5.91 12.46 -9.58
CA ILE A 131 -5.93 11.11 -10.16
C ILE A 131 -4.55 10.49 -10.04
N ILE A 132 -4.50 9.25 -9.57
CA ILE A 132 -3.27 8.45 -9.51
C ILE A 132 -3.09 7.76 -10.86
N TYR A 133 -1.98 8.03 -11.53
CA TYR A 133 -1.69 7.44 -12.84
C TYR A 133 -0.69 6.29 -12.78
N ARG A 134 0.24 6.32 -11.83
CA ARG A 134 1.24 5.27 -11.64
C ARG A 134 1.80 5.29 -10.23
N GLN A 135 2.26 4.12 -9.79
CA GLN A 135 3.11 3.95 -8.62
C GLN A 135 4.43 3.31 -9.07
N THR A 136 5.55 3.77 -8.54
CA THR A 136 6.90 3.24 -8.85
C THR A 136 7.68 3.00 -7.58
N PRO A 137 8.66 2.08 -7.58
CA PRO A 137 9.58 1.92 -6.47
C PRO A 137 10.37 3.20 -6.24
N ARG A 138 10.70 3.43 -4.99
CA ARG A 138 11.70 4.40 -4.55
C ARG A 138 12.80 3.64 -3.83
N GLU A 139 14.03 4.06 -4.08
CA GLU A 139 15.20 3.40 -3.53
C GLU A 139 15.22 3.42 -1.99
N ASN A 140 15.39 2.24 -1.39
CA ASN A 140 15.71 2.04 0.02
C ASN A 140 16.28 0.64 0.25
N ASP A 141 17.60 0.53 0.40
CA ASP A 141 18.32 -0.73 0.55
C ASP A 141 17.94 -1.50 1.82
N GLU A 142 17.39 -0.81 2.83
CA GLU A 142 16.91 -1.44 4.06
C GLU A 142 15.55 -2.14 3.88
N VAL A 143 14.84 -1.87 2.77
CA VAL A 143 13.48 -2.34 2.55
C VAL A 143 13.35 -3.08 1.22
N ASN A 144 13.43 -2.36 0.10
CA ASN A 144 13.08 -2.86 -1.23
C ASN A 144 14.16 -2.61 -2.30
N SER A 145 15.31 -2.07 -1.91
CA SER A 145 16.33 -1.56 -2.83
C SER A 145 15.64 -0.66 -3.86
N CYS A 146 15.75 -0.92 -5.16
CA CYS A 146 15.05 -0.19 -6.23
C CYS A 146 13.85 -0.96 -6.83
N TRP A 147 13.37 -2.03 -6.18
CA TRP A 147 12.37 -2.94 -6.75
C TRP A 147 11.02 -2.86 -6.05
N MET A 148 9.98 -3.35 -6.74
CA MET A 148 8.63 -3.50 -6.21
C MET A 148 7.89 -4.59 -6.95
N CYS A 149 7.07 -5.37 -6.25
CA CYS A 149 6.20 -6.36 -6.89
C CYS A 149 5.07 -5.69 -7.67
N ASP A 150 4.64 -6.33 -8.75
CA ASP A 150 3.57 -5.89 -9.63
C ASP A 150 2.22 -5.86 -8.88
N TYR A 151 2.00 -6.81 -7.97
CA TYR A 151 0.84 -6.80 -7.07
C TYR A 151 0.71 -5.47 -6.32
N GLY A 152 1.77 -5.05 -5.62
CA GLY A 152 1.75 -3.79 -4.90
C GLY A 152 1.64 -2.59 -5.83
N ARG A 153 2.34 -2.64 -6.96
CA ARG A 153 2.45 -1.52 -7.91
C ARG A 153 1.13 -1.16 -8.57
N LEU A 154 0.23 -2.13 -8.75
CA LEU A 154 -1.07 -1.96 -9.39
C LEU A 154 -2.23 -1.87 -8.39
N ASN A 155 -1.97 -2.07 -7.09
CA ASN A 155 -3.00 -2.08 -6.06
C ASN A 155 -3.39 -0.67 -5.58
N PHE A 156 -3.77 0.21 -6.51
CA PHE A 156 -4.28 1.55 -6.21
C PHE A 156 -5.60 1.87 -6.94
N ASP A 157 -6.00 1.06 -7.93
CA ASP A 157 -7.19 1.32 -8.76
C ASP A 157 -8.49 1.39 -7.95
N TYR A 158 -8.56 0.69 -6.82
CA TYR A 158 -9.72 0.71 -5.94
C TYR A 158 -10.03 2.11 -5.37
N LEU A 159 -9.03 3.01 -5.31
CA LEU A 159 -9.22 4.40 -4.91
C LEU A 159 -10.06 5.18 -5.92
N GLN A 160 -10.09 4.74 -7.18
CA GLN A 160 -10.90 5.36 -8.24
C GLN A 160 -12.19 4.56 -8.53
N SER A 161 -12.55 3.62 -7.65
CA SER A 161 -13.77 2.84 -7.79
C SER A 161 -15.04 3.70 -7.66
N GLU A 162 -16.09 3.34 -8.38
CA GLU A 162 -17.42 3.95 -8.19
C GLU A 162 -18.05 3.57 -6.85
N LYS A 163 -17.56 2.51 -6.19
CA LYS A 163 -18.04 2.04 -4.88
C LYS A 163 -17.53 2.87 -3.70
N ARG A 164 -16.78 3.95 -3.94
CA ARG A 164 -16.24 4.80 -2.87
C ARG A 164 -17.35 5.39 -2.01
N LEU A 165 -17.18 5.29 -0.69
CA LEU A 165 -18.08 5.95 0.26
C LEU A 165 -17.74 7.44 0.30
N LEU A 166 -18.71 8.29 -0.03
CA LEU A 166 -18.50 9.74 -0.23
C LEU A 166 -19.03 10.60 0.91
N ALA A 167 -19.93 10.10 1.74
CA ALA A 167 -20.53 10.88 2.84
C ALA A 167 -21.00 9.94 3.96
N PRO A 168 -21.00 10.39 5.22
CA PRO A 168 -21.43 9.56 6.33
C PRO A 168 -22.93 9.26 6.22
N ARG A 169 -23.31 8.07 6.67
CA ARG A 169 -24.70 7.59 6.61
C ARG A 169 -25.11 7.00 7.95
N ILE A 170 -26.37 7.15 8.30
CA ILE A 170 -26.98 6.49 9.46
C ILE A 170 -28.20 5.70 9.03
N SER A 171 -28.49 4.61 9.73
CA SER A 171 -29.70 3.82 9.47
C SER A 171 -30.93 4.52 10.05
N SER A 172 -31.95 4.69 9.21
CA SER A 172 -33.29 5.18 9.61
C SER A 172 -34.32 4.04 9.63
N GLY A 173 -33.91 2.83 10.01
CA GLY A 173 -34.77 1.64 10.10
C GLY A 173 -34.72 0.76 8.85
N GLU A 174 -35.06 1.29 7.67
CA GLU A 174 -35.08 0.50 6.42
C GLU A 174 -33.99 0.88 5.42
N LYS A 175 -33.41 2.09 5.53
CA LYS A 175 -32.40 2.60 4.61
C LYS A 175 -31.35 3.46 5.31
N LEU A 176 -30.14 3.42 4.77
CA LEU A 176 -29.06 4.34 5.11
C LEU A 176 -29.32 5.73 4.50
N ALA A 177 -29.48 6.73 5.34
CA ALA A 177 -29.63 8.13 4.94
C ALA A 177 -28.29 8.87 5.09
N THR A 178 -27.91 9.65 4.09
CA THR A 178 -26.74 10.53 4.16
C THR A 178 -27.00 11.66 5.15
N VAL A 179 -26.04 11.92 6.04
CA VAL A 179 -26.12 12.96 7.07
C VAL A 179 -24.84 13.79 7.14
N ASP A 180 -24.86 14.84 7.95
CA ASP A 180 -23.66 15.60 8.29
C ASP A 180 -22.78 14.84 9.30
N TRP A 181 -21.47 15.11 9.26
CA TRP A 181 -20.50 14.49 10.15
C TRP A 181 -20.80 14.68 11.63
N ASN A 182 -21.25 15.86 12.04
CA ASN A 182 -21.56 16.12 13.45
C ASN A 182 -22.70 15.21 13.94
N VAL A 183 -23.72 15.01 13.09
CA VAL A 183 -24.84 14.11 13.38
C VAL A 183 -24.36 12.66 13.45
N ALA A 184 -23.55 12.22 12.47
CA ALA A 184 -23.04 10.86 12.42
C ALA A 184 -22.15 10.50 13.63
N ILE A 185 -21.21 11.37 13.99
CA ILE A 185 -20.31 11.17 15.15
C ILE A 185 -21.10 11.19 16.46
N THR A 186 -22.02 12.15 16.63
CA THR A 186 -22.85 12.23 17.83
C THR A 186 -23.71 10.97 17.97
N HIS A 187 -24.33 10.52 16.89
CA HIS A 187 -25.14 9.29 16.88
C HIS A 187 -24.30 8.06 17.23
N ALA A 188 -23.13 7.90 16.60
CA ALA A 188 -22.20 6.79 16.91
C ALA A 188 -21.78 6.81 18.38
N ALA A 189 -21.36 7.97 18.91
CA ALA A 189 -20.96 8.11 20.30
C ALA A 189 -22.11 7.78 21.28
N LEU A 190 -23.34 8.22 20.98
CA LEU A 190 -24.51 7.91 21.79
C LEU A 190 -24.85 6.41 21.79
N GLN A 191 -24.78 5.75 20.62
CA GLN A 191 -24.98 4.30 20.53
C GLN A 191 -23.94 3.54 21.36
N LEU A 192 -22.67 3.91 21.24
CA LEU A 192 -21.58 3.24 21.97
C LEU A 192 -21.66 3.46 23.49
N LYS A 193 -22.08 4.64 23.97
CA LYS A 193 -22.27 4.91 25.41
C LYS A 193 -23.38 4.08 26.07
N HIS A 194 -24.33 3.55 25.28
CA HIS A 194 -25.42 2.75 25.82
C HIS A 194 -24.97 1.37 26.30
N PHE A 195 -23.87 0.86 25.75
CA PHE A 195 -23.36 -0.47 26.02
C PHE A 195 -22.14 -0.43 26.93
N SER A 196 -21.96 -1.51 27.68
CA SER A 196 -20.77 -1.72 28.50
C SER A 196 -19.67 -2.41 27.71
N GLY A 197 -18.40 -2.26 28.12
CA GLY A 197 -17.24 -2.73 27.34
C GLY A 197 -17.21 -4.21 26.98
N TRP A 198 -17.87 -5.08 27.76
CA TRP A 198 -17.99 -6.51 27.45
C TRP A 198 -19.05 -6.84 26.37
N GLU A 199 -19.93 -5.88 26.06
CA GLU A 199 -20.95 -5.92 25.01
C GLU A 199 -20.47 -5.29 23.70
N ILE A 200 -19.28 -4.69 23.71
CA ILE A 200 -18.68 -4.03 22.55
C ILE A 200 -17.54 -4.89 22.01
N ALA A 201 -17.43 -4.99 20.68
CA ALA A 201 -16.28 -5.58 20.01
C ALA A 201 -15.74 -4.63 18.94
N ILE A 202 -14.41 -4.66 18.74
CA ILE A 202 -13.71 -3.87 17.72
C ILE A 202 -12.94 -4.82 16.80
N ILE A 203 -13.21 -4.73 15.51
CA ILE A 203 -12.44 -5.37 14.45
C ILE A 203 -11.67 -4.26 13.74
N ALA A 204 -10.37 -4.19 13.96
CA ALA A 204 -9.48 -3.23 13.32
C ALA A 204 -8.72 -3.85 12.14
N SER A 205 -8.02 -3.02 11.37
CA SER A 205 -7.24 -3.46 10.21
C SER A 205 -5.74 -3.32 10.43
N GLY A 206 -4.97 -4.30 9.98
CA GLY A 206 -3.51 -4.19 9.85
C GLY A 206 -3.07 -3.22 8.74
N ARG A 207 -4.02 -2.60 8.00
CA ARG A 207 -3.78 -1.54 7.01
C ARG A 207 -3.90 -0.12 7.56
N MET A 208 -4.29 0.02 8.83
CA MET A 208 -4.38 1.31 9.51
C MET A 208 -2.99 1.85 9.85
N THR A 209 -2.86 3.18 9.89
CA THR A 209 -1.63 3.84 10.36
C THR A 209 -1.47 3.66 11.87
N ASN A 210 -0.27 3.89 12.40
CA ASN A 210 -0.01 3.79 13.85
C ASN A 210 -0.83 4.81 14.63
N GLU A 211 -1.06 5.99 14.06
CA GLU A 211 -1.87 7.04 14.67
C GLU A 211 -3.34 6.61 14.79
N GLU A 212 -3.86 5.99 13.75
CA GLU A 212 -5.20 5.40 13.74
C GLU A 212 -5.31 4.26 14.75
N LEU A 213 -4.37 3.30 14.73
CA LEU A 213 -4.35 2.19 15.68
C LEU A 213 -4.21 2.67 17.13
N TRP A 214 -3.44 3.72 17.39
CA TRP A 214 -3.29 4.29 18.72
C TRP A 214 -4.61 4.92 19.20
N LEU A 215 -5.30 5.67 18.34
CA LEU A 215 -6.63 6.20 18.66
C LEU A 215 -7.66 5.08 18.85
N THR A 216 -7.58 3.99 18.08
CA THR A 216 -8.40 2.79 18.30
C THR A 216 -8.11 2.16 19.66
N ALA A 217 -6.84 2.08 20.09
CA ALA A 217 -6.48 1.61 21.42
C ALA A 217 -7.01 2.53 22.54
N GLN A 218 -7.04 3.85 22.31
CA GLN A 218 -7.65 4.80 23.24
C GLN A 218 -9.17 4.64 23.30
N LEU A 219 -9.82 4.39 22.15
CA LEU A 219 -11.25 4.13 22.06
C LEU A 219 -11.63 2.86 22.83
N ALA A 220 -10.87 1.79 22.63
CA ALA A 220 -11.05 0.54 23.35
C ALA A 220 -10.91 0.74 24.87
N ARG A 221 -9.88 1.47 25.33
CA ARG A 221 -9.69 1.78 26.75
C ARG A 221 -10.79 2.67 27.34
N THR A 222 -11.25 3.67 26.58
CA THR A 222 -12.32 4.58 27.02
C THR A 222 -13.64 3.85 27.25
N LEU A 223 -13.92 2.85 26.42
CA LEU A 223 -15.15 2.05 26.47
C LEU A 223 -14.98 0.73 27.24
N ASP A 224 -13.80 0.46 27.81
CA ASP A 224 -13.43 -0.79 28.50
C ASP A 224 -13.63 -2.07 27.65
N VAL A 225 -13.33 -1.97 26.35
CA VAL A 225 -13.50 -3.06 25.38
C VAL A 225 -12.40 -4.11 25.54
N GLN A 226 -12.80 -5.35 25.80
CA GLN A 226 -11.87 -6.49 25.91
C GLN A 226 -11.69 -7.27 24.59
N LEU A 227 -12.73 -7.24 23.75
CA LEU A 227 -12.76 -7.91 22.45
C LEU A 227 -12.31 -6.95 21.35
N ILE A 228 -11.01 -6.87 21.17
CA ILE A 228 -10.38 -6.12 20.08
C ILE A 228 -9.32 -6.98 19.42
N ASP A 229 -9.30 -6.98 18.09
CA ASP A 229 -8.27 -7.63 17.28
C ASP A 229 -8.13 -6.96 15.91
N ILE A 230 -7.06 -7.30 15.19
CA ILE A 230 -6.96 -7.03 13.75
C ILE A 230 -7.24 -8.27 12.94
N VAL A 231 -7.65 -8.05 11.69
CA VAL A 231 -7.82 -9.11 10.72
C VAL A 231 -6.48 -9.64 10.18
N PRO A 232 -6.23 -10.97 10.21
CA PRO A 232 -5.11 -11.58 9.52
C PRO A 232 -5.39 -11.61 8.02
N HIS A 233 -4.63 -10.87 7.23
CA HIS A 233 -4.62 -11.01 5.77
C HIS A 233 -3.36 -11.78 5.39
N THR A 234 -3.49 -13.09 5.11
CA THR A 234 -2.34 -13.93 4.71
C THR A 234 -2.55 -14.50 3.32
N SER A 235 -1.51 -14.50 2.51
CA SER A 235 -1.51 -15.08 1.17
C SER A 235 -0.11 -15.58 0.81
N GLN A 236 0.03 -16.29 -0.30
CA GLN A 236 1.33 -16.80 -0.74
C GLN A 236 2.34 -15.66 -0.94
N GLY A 237 3.45 -15.69 -0.21
CA GLY A 237 4.57 -14.78 -0.37
C GLY A 237 5.57 -15.25 -1.42
N ASP A 238 6.67 -14.52 -1.55
CA ASP A 238 7.86 -14.94 -2.29
C ASP A 238 9.15 -14.63 -1.54
N ASP A 239 10.27 -15.17 -2.03
CA ASP A 239 11.59 -14.98 -1.45
C ASP A 239 12.26 -13.66 -1.89
N ILE A 240 11.51 -12.71 -2.47
CA ILE A 240 12.04 -11.47 -3.06
C ILE A 240 11.56 -10.26 -2.26
N LEU A 241 10.28 -9.91 -2.35
CA LEU A 241 9.71 -8.73 -1.69
C LEU A 241 8.24 -8.90 -1.29
N LEU A 242 7.53 -9.93 -1.75
CA LEU A 242 6.12 -10.10 -1.46
C LEU A 242 5.95 -10.89 -0.15
N SER A 243 5.71 -10.19 0.96
CA SER A 243 5.52 -10.82 2.28
C SER A 243 4.21 -11.61 2.36
N GLU A 244 4.24 -12.81 2.96
CA GLU A 244 3.03 -13.63 3.22
C GLU A 244 1.96 -12.86 4.00
N ASP A 245 2.40 -12.08 5.00
CA ASP A 245 1.54 -11.12 5.68
C ASP A 245 1.19 -9.95 4.73
N ARG A 246 -0.09 -9.85 4.38
CA ARG A 246 -0.69 -8.82 3.53
C ARG A 246 -1.16 -7.60 4.32
N ASN A 247 -0.87 -7.55 5.63
CA ASN A 247 -1.01 -6.36 6.43
C ASN A 247 0.31 -5.57 6.45
N PRO A 248 0.32 -4.30 6.02
CA PRO A 248 1.52 -3.47 6.03
C PRO A 248 1.98 -3.04 7.44
N ASN A 249 1.10 -3.16 8.44
CA ASN A 249 1.32 -2.59 9.78
C ASN A 249 0.97 -3.54 10.94
N THR A 250 1.12 -4.85 10.76
CA THR A 250 0.93 -5.83 11.85
C THR A 250 1.80 -5.51 13.07
N ASN A 251 3.06 -5.13 12.83
CA ASN A 251 3.98 -4.76 13.91
C ASN A 251 3.56 -3.48 14.65
N GLY A 252 2.94 -2.52 13.96
CA GLY A 252 2.31 -1.36 14.59
C GLY A 252 1.16 -1.76 15.51
N ALA A 253 0.27 -2.64 15.05
CA ALA A 253 -0.84 -3.14 15.86
C ALA A 253 -0.38 -3.93 17.09
N ARG A 254 0.68 -4.73 16.97
CA ARG A 254 1.32 -5.43 18.09
C ARG A 254 1.95 -4.45 19.08
N LEU A 255 2.72 -3.49 18.59
CA LEU A 255 3.39 -2.49 19.43
C LEU A 255 2.40 -1.68 20.26
N LEU A 256 1.23 -1.37 19.69
CA LEU A 256 0.17 -0.59 20.33
C LEU A 256 -0.80 -1.43 21.18
N GLY A 257 -0.55 -2.74 21.30
CA GLY A 257 -1.34 -3.64 22.15
C GLY A 257 -2.74 -3.95 21.62
N ILE A 258 -3.01 -3.72 20.34
CA ILE A 258 -4.29 -4.06 19.70
C ILE A 258 -4.42 -5.57 19.55
N THR A 259 -3.33 -6.22 19.16
CA THR A 259 -3.28 -7.67 18.93
C THR A 259 -1.96 -8.25 19.44
N SER A 260 -1.96 -9.49 19.92
CA SER A 260 -0.72 -10.27 20.09
C SER A 260 -0.43 -11.11 18.85
N GLU A 261 -1.49 -11.68 18.27
CA GLU A 261 -1.48 -12.49 17.07
C GLU A 261 -2.72 -12.12 16.25
N PRO A 262 -2.57 -11.63 15.01
CA PRO A 262 -3.68 -11.22 14.18
C PRO A 262 -4.75 -12.30 14.07
N GLY A 263 -5.97 -11.99 14.50
CA GLY A 263 -7.12 -12.88 14.38
C GLY A 263 -7.38 -13.82 15.55
N ALA A 264 -6.50 -13.86 16.57
CA ALA A 264 -6.64 -14.73 17.73
C ALA A 264 -8.00 -14.60 18.46
N LYS A 265 -8.58 -13.40 18.51
CA LYS A 265 -9.86 -13.11 19.16
C LYS A 265 -11.04 -13.02 18.18
N LEU A 266 -10.83 -13.09 16.86
CA LEU A 266 -11.93 -13.01 15.89
C LEU A 266 -12.96 -14.14 16.04
N PRO A 267 -12.58 -15.42 16.27
CA PRO A 267 -13.57 -16.46 16.54
C PRO A 267 -14.40 -16.18 17.79
N ALA A 268 -13.77 -15.62 18.83
CA ALA A 268 -14.46 -15.24 20.06
C ALA A 268 -15.42 -14.05 19.85
N ILE A 269 -15.06 -13.11 18.96
CA ILE A 269 -15.95 -12.00 18.55
C ILE A 269 -17.15 -12.55 17.79
N ALA A 270 -16.93 -13.42 16.79
CA ALA A 270 -18.01 -14.01 16.00
C ALA A 270 -19.00 -14.81 16.87
N GLU A 271 -18.50 -15.62 17.80
CA GLU A 271 -19.36 -16.36 18.74
C GLU A 271 -20.07 -15.43 19.74
N ALA A 272 -19.43 -14.35 20.16
CA ALA A 272 -20.04 -13.36 21.05
C ALA A 272 -21.18 -12.57 20.35
N VAL A 273 -21.04 -12.28 19.06
CA VAL A 273 -22.11 -11.70 18.23
C VAL A 273 -23.24 -12.72 18.06
N LYS A 274 -22.91 -13.97 17.75
CA LYS A 274 -23.90 -15.06 17.57
C LYS A 274 -24.72 -15.32 18.83
N SER A 275 -24.08 -15.32 20.00
CA SER A 275 -24.73 -15.53 21.30
C SER A 275 -25.49 -14.30 21.82
N GLY A 276 -25.41 -13.16 21.14
CA GLY A 276 -26.03 -11.90 21.57
C GLY A 276 -25.32 -11.22 22.75
N ARG A 277 -24.12 -11.70 23.12
CA ARG A 277 -23.28 -11.05 24.15
C ARG A 277 -22.76 -9.72 23.65
N VAL A 278 -22.29 -9.66 22.40
CA VAL A 278 -21.90 -8.42 21.73
C VAL A 278 -23.15 -7.79 21.12
N LYS A 279 -23.42 -6.55 21.51
CA LYS A 279 -24.54 -5.73 21.02
C LYS A 279 -24.07 -4.54 20.17
N ALA A 280 -22.81 -4.15 20.33
CA ALA A 280 -22.18 -3.13 19.50
C ALA A 280 -20.91 -3.66 18.83
N LEU A 281 -20.86 -3.57 17.51
CA LEU A 281 -19.68 -3.92 16.73
C LEU A 281 -19.12 -2.66 16.05
N ILE A 282 -17.80 -2.47 16.13
CA ILE A 282 -17.07 -1.45 15.39
C ILE A 282 -16.13 -2.15 14.41
N ALA A 283 -16.34 -1.98 13.11
CA ALA A 283 -15.46 -2.48 12.07
C ALA A 283 -14.69 -1.31 11.43
N LEU A 284 -13.36 -1.36 11.47
CA LEU A 284 -12.47 -0.31 10.98
C LEU A 284 -11.64 -0.85 9.80
N GLY A 285 -12.09 -0.56 8.58
CA GLY A 285 -11.43 -0.93 7.33
C GLY A 285 -11.51 -2.42 6.99
N GLU A 286 -12.42 -3.15 7.62
CA GLU A 286 -12.58 -4.60 7.46
C GLU A 286 -14.05 -4.98 7.29
N ASN A 287 -14.29 -6.07 6.55
CA ASN A 287 -15.61 -6.63 6.32
C ASN A 287 -15.83 -7.85 7.24
N PRO A 288 -16.64 -7.75 8.32
CA PRO A 288 -16.83 -8.85 9.26
C PRO A 288 -17.44 -10.12 8.66
N ILE A 289 -18.09 -10.03 7.49
CA ILE A 289 -18.66 -11.18 6.78
C ILE A 289 -17.57 -12.15 6.33
N ASP A 290 -16.40 -11.63 5.95
CA ASP A 290 -15.27 -12.45 5.51
C ASP A 290 -14.68 -13.29 6.67
N PHE A 291 -15.08 -13.00 7.92
CA PHE A 291 -14.59 -13.64 9.14
C PHE A 291 -15.69 -14.37 9.93
N GLY A 292 -16.81 -14.67 9.29
CA GLY A 292 -17.83 -15.58 9.83
C GLY A 292 -18.98 -14.91 10.57
N ILE A 293 -19.14 -13.57 10.46
CA ILE A 293 -20.32 -12.86 10.96
C ILE A 293 -21.29 -12.62 9.80
N SER A 294 -22.42 -13.32 9.76
CA SER A 294 -23.36 -13.24 8.65
C SER A 294 -24.03 -11.85 8.55
N ALA A 295 -24.52 -11.49 7.35
CA ALA A 295 -25.27 -10.26 7.15
C ALA A 295 -26.50 -10.16 8.09
N GLU A 296 -27.17 -11.27 8.34
CA GLU A 296 -28.31 -11.34 9.28
C GLU A 296 -27.88 -11.04 10.73
N GLN A 297 -26.72 -11.54 11.16
CA GLN A 297 -26.18 -11.20 12.48
C GLN A 297 -25.84 -9.71 12.57
N LEU A 298 -25.25 -9.15 11.51
CA LEU A 298 -24.94 -7.72 11.45
C LEU A 298 -26.20 -6.85 11.47
N SER A 299 -27.24 -7.22 10.73
CA SER A 299 -28.51 -6.46 10.70
C SER A 299 -29.25 -6.49 12.05
N ASN A 300 -29.05 -7.55 12.84
CA ASN A 300 -29.68 -7.71 14.14
C ASN A 300 -28.92 -6.99 15.28
N LEU A 301 -27.73 -6.45 15.03
CA LEU A 301 -26.97 -5.71 16.04
C LEU A 301 -27.64 -4.37 16.36
N PRO A 302 -27.90 -4.06 17.63
CA PRO A 302 -28.40 -2.75 18.05
C PRO A 302 -27.52 -1.58 17.62
N ALA A 303 -26.20 -1.79 17.57
CA ALA A 303 -25.24 -0.84 17.04
C ALA A 303 -24.19 -1.54 16.18
N PHE A 304 -24.07 -1.11 14.92
CA PHE A 304 -23.02 -1.57 14.03
C PHE A 304 -22.41 -0.38 13.31
N MET A 305 -21.23 0.02 13.75
CA MET A 305 -20.47 1.11 13.17
C MET A 305 -19.42 0.56 12.22
N VAL A 306 -19.39 1.09 10.99
CA VAL A 306 -18.39 0.75 9.99
C VAL A 306 -17.65 2.00 9.56
N MET A 307 -16.33 1.96 9.59
CA MET A 307 -15.46 2.93 8.95
C MET A 307 -14.77 2.25 7.76
N ASP A 308 -15.03 2.70 6.54
CA ASP A 308 -14.53 2.02 5.33
C ASP A 308 -14.32 2.99 4.17
N ILE A 309 -13.54 2.57 3.18
CA ILE A 309 -13.21 3.30 1.96
C ILE A 309 -14.26 2.97 0.87
N LEU A 310 -14.71 1.72 0.83
CA LEU A 310 -15.60 1.18 -0.20
C LEU A 310 -16.88 0.61 0.41
N SER A 311 -17.97 0.72 -0.34
CA SER A 311 -19.20 -0.01 -0.01
C SER A 311 -18.99 -1.51 -0.20
N ASN A 312 -19.39 -2.29 0.79
CA ASN A 312 -19.35 -3.75 0.81
C ASN A 312 -20.60 -4.32 1.52
N PRO A 313 -20.84 -5.65 1.48
CA PRO A 313 -22.05 -6.23 2.07
C PRO A 313 -22.24 -5.96 3.57
N ALA A 314 -21.16 -5.75 4.34
CA ALA A 314 -21.29 -5.36 5.75
C ALA A 314 -21.74 -3.90 5.90
N THR A 315 -21.24 -2.97 5.07
CA THR A 315 -21.65 -1.56 5.13
C THR A 315 -23.15 -1.36 4.94
N GLU A 316 -23.82 -2.25 4.20
CA GLU A 316 -25.28 -2.19 3.96
C GLU A 316 -26.11 -2.50 5.20
N ASN A 317 -25.53 -3.23 6.18
CA ASN A 317 -26.18 -3.62 7.43
C ASN A 317 -25.81 -2.71 8.61
N ALA A 318 -24.97 -1.69 8.39
CA ALA A 318 -24.47 -0.82 9.45
C ALA A 318 -25.55 0.14 9.97
N THR A 319 -25.52 0.43 11.28
CA THR A 319 -26.29 1.53 11.87
C THR A 319 -25.64 2.88 11.60
N VAL A 320 -24.30 2.92 11.47
CA VAL A 320 -23.52 4.11 11.12
C VAL A 320 -22.40 3.72 10.15
N VAL A 321 -22.32 4.42 9.02
CA VAL A 321 -21.24 4.29 8.04
C VAL A 321 -20.44 5.60 8.01
N LEU A 322 -19.13 5.51 8.27
CA LEU A 322 -18.20 6.63 8.27
C LEU A 322 -17.18 6.45 7.13
N PRO A 323 -17.26 7.25 6.04
CA PRO A 323 -16.35 7.15 4.92
C PRO A 323 -14.94 7.61 5.30
N SER A 324 -13.95 6.75 5.08
CA SER A 324 -12.54 6.98 5.38
C SER A 324 -11.68 7.12 4.13
N PHE A 325 -10.42 7.52 4.34
CA PHE A 325 -9.44 7.73 3.28
C PHE A 325 -8.65 6.46 2.96
N GLY A 326 -8.33 6.31 1.68
CA GLY A 326 -7.37 5.30 1.25
C GLY A 326 -5.92 5.71 1.49
N PHE A 327 -4.99 4.78 1.28
CA PHE A 327 -3.58 4.99 1.64
C PHE A 327 -2.92 6.21 0.97
N ALA A 328 -3.33 6.55 -0.25
CA ALA A 328 -2.80 7.69 -0.99
C ALA A 328 -3.50 9.02 -0.66
N GLU A 329 -4.56 8.99 0.15
CA GLU A 329 -5.38 10.15 0.53
C GLU A 329 -5.12 10.62 1.97
N LYS A 330 -4.38 9.83 2.74
CA LYS A 330 -4.04 10.12 4.13
C LYS A 330 -2.54 10.15 4.37
N ARG A 331 -2.17 10.63 5.57
CA ARG A 331 -0.79 10.67 6.04
C ARG A 331 -0.71 9.97 7.40
N GLY A 332 0.47 9.47 7.74
CA GLY A 332 0.71 8.81 9.02
C GLY A 332 2.00 8.01 9.01
N SER A 333 2.11 7.06 9.92
CA SER A 333 3.25 6.17 10.01
C SER A 333 2.82 4.70 10.07
N MET A 334 3.68 3.81 9.59
CA MET A 334 3.49 2.36 9.63
C MET A 334 4.81 1.68 9.98
N ILE A 335 4.76 0.54 10.67
CA ILE A 335 5.91 -0.29 10.99
C ILE A 335 5.80 -1.57 10.18
N ASN A 336 6.75 -1.74 9.26
CA ASN A 336 6.78 -2.88 8.35
C ASN A 336 7.20 -4.19 9.08
N GLY A 337 7.18 -5.32 8.37
CA GLY A 337 7.50 -6.66 8.89
C GLY A 337 8.96 -6.82 9.36
N LYS A 338 9.85 -5.87 9.02
CA LYS A 338 11.22 -5.80 9.56
C LYS A 338 11.35 -4.90 10.77
N GLY A 339 10.26 -4.29 11.25
CA GLY A 339 10.28 -3.39 12.40
C GLY A 339 10.79 -1.99 12.08
N ARG A 340 10.77 -1.59 10.80
CA ARG A 340 11.16 -0.25 10.36
C ARG A 340 9.93 0.64 10.27
N LEU A 341 9.95 1.74 11.01
CA LEU A 341 8.96 2.81 10.98
C LEU A 341 9.14 3.65 9.72
N GLN A 342 8.10 3.74 8.89
CA GLN A 342 8.08 4.49 7.64
C GLN A 342 6.91 5.48 7.61
N ARG A 343 7.07 6.54 6.81
CA ARG A 343 6.06 7.59 6.66
C ARG A 343 5.18 7.34 5.44
N LEU A 344 3.88 7.28 5.66
CA LEU A 344 2.86 7.34 4.62
C LEU A 344 2.52 8.81 4.35
N ASN A 345 2.58 9.23 3.09
CA ASN A 345 2.26 10.59 2.69
C ASN A 345 1.06 10.61 1.74
N ARG A 346 0.22 11.64 1.93
CA ARG A 346 -0.92 11.93 1.08
C ARG A 346 -0.47 12.43 -0.29
N ALA A 347 -0.89 11.74 -1.34
CA ALA A 347 -0.59 12.05 -2.74
C ALA A 347 -1.76 12.73 -3.47
N VAL A 348 -3.00 12.47 -3.07
CA VAL A 348 -4.22 13.04 -3.64
C VAL A 348 -5.17 13.52 -2.53
N ARG A 349 -6.12 14.39 -2.87
CA ARG A 349 -7.22 14.75 -1.95
C ARG A 349 -8.23 13.60 -1.82
N GLY A 350 -8.87 13.49 -0.65
CA GLY A 350 -9.93 12.51 -0.44
C GLY A 350 -11.24 12.87 -1.18
N PRO A 351 -12.09 11.89 -1.48
CA PRO A 351 -13.28 12.10 -2.30
C PRO A 351 -14.49 12.57 -1.49
N GLY A 352 -15.31 13.43 -2.10
CA GLY A 352 -16.56 13.90 -1.52
C GLY A 352 -16.37 14.52 -0.13
N ASN A 353 -17.18 14.05 0.81
CA ASN A 353 -17.13 14.39 2.23
C ASN A 353 -16.46 13.29 3.06
N ALA A 354 -15.68 12.37 2.48
CA ALA A 354 -14.88 11.43 3.28
C ALA A 354 -13.86 12.19 4.15
N ARG A 355 -13.41 11.57 5.24
CA ARG A 355 -12.41 12.17 6.14
C ARG A 355 -11.26 11.22 6.41
N ASP A 356 -10.18 11.78 6.94
CA ASP A 356 -9.03 11.01 7.41
C ASP A 356 -9.43 10.19 8.64
N ASP A 357 -9.01 8.93 8.68
CA ASP A 357 -9.37 7.95 9.71
C ASP A 357 -9.07 8.46 11.13
N TRP A 358 -7.91 9.11 11.33
CA TRP A 358 -7.54 9.65 12.63
C TRP A 358 -8.43 10.81 13.07
N GLU A 359 -8.96 11.62 12.13
CA GLU A 359 -9.90 12.70 12.44
C GLU A 359 -11.24 12.12 12.90
N ILE A 360 -11.71 11.05 12.23
CA ILE A 360 -12.93 10.33 12.58
C ILE A 360 -12.82 9.74 14.00
N LEU A 361 -11.73 9.04 14.28
CA LEU A 361 -11.48 8.42 15.59
C LEU A 361 -11.29 9.46 16.69
N ARG A 362 -10.60 10.57 16.40
CA ARG A 362 -10.48 11.71 17.33
C ARG A 362 -11.85 12.29 17.65
N ASP A 363 -12.66 12.60 16.64
CA ASP A 363 -13.97 13.24 16.84
C ASP A 363 -14.90 12.32 17.65
N LEU A 364 -14.83 10.99 17.41
CA LEU A 364 -15.55 10.01 18.20
C LEU A 364 -15.09 9.99 19.67
N LEU A 365 -13.78 9.97 19.92
CA LEU A 365 -13.21 10.04 21.27
C LEU A 365 -13.60 11.34 21.99
N GLN A 366 -13.60 12.46 21.28
CA GLN A 366 -14.04 13.75 21.81
C GLN A 366 -15.53 13.72 22.17
N ALA A 367 -16.39 13.15 21.33
CA ALA A 367 -17.81 12.99 21.64
C ALA A 367 -18.07 12.03 22.82
N LEU A 368 -17.21 11.03 23.00
CA LEU A 368 -17.30 10.09 24.10
C LEU A 368 -16.85 10.69 25.43
N THR A 369 -15.71 11.38 25.46
CA THR A 369 -15.05 11.82 26.69
C THR A 369 -15.23 13.30 27.03
N GLY A 370 -15.62 14.13 26.05
CA GLY A 370 -15.57 15.58 26.14
C GLY A 370 -14.15 16.17 26.09
N SER A 371 -13.11 15.34 25.97
CA SER A 371 -11.72 15.79 25.96
C SER A 371 -11.38 16.44 24.63
N ASN A 372 -10.71 17.58 24.70
CA ASN A 372 -10.23 18.31 23.53
C ASN A 372 -8.72 18.54 23.70
N GLY A 373 -7.91 18.16 22.70
CA GLY A 373 -6.44 18.24 22.84
C GLY A 373 -5.62 17.65 21.68
N ILE A 374 -6.27 17.15 20.63
CA ILE A 374 -5.61 16.67 19.42
C ILE A 374 -6.14 17.52 18.26
N TYR A 375 -5.30 18.37 17.67
CA TYR A 375 -5.71 19.26 16.58
C TYR A 375 -5.08 18.85 15.24
N SER A 376 -3.99 18.10 15.30
CA SER A 376 -3.23 17.64 14.15
C SER A 376 -2.79 16.19 14.34
N ILE A 377 -2.43 15.51 13.24
CA ILE A 377 -1.83 14.18 13.34
C ILE A 377 -0.46 14.23 14.05
N GLU A 378 0.24 15.36 13.98
CA GLU A 378 1.48 15.57 14.73
C GLU A 378 1.24 15.50 16.25
N ASP A 379 0.08 15.98 16.73
CA ASP A 379 -0.31 15.83 18.13
C ASP A 379 -0.57 14.36 18.48
N VAL A 380 -1.23 13.61 17.59
CA VAL A 380 -1.45 12.16 17.77
C VAL A 380 -0.12 11.44 17.89
N PHE A 381 0.80 11.68 16.94
CA PHE A 381 2.12 11.04 16.96
C PHE A 381 2.90 11.40 18.22
N ARG A 382 2.86 12.67 18.66
CA ARG A 382 3.55 13.12 19.87
C ARG A 382 3.00 12.42 21.12
N GLN A 383 1.69 12.39 21.30
CA GLN A 383 1.08 11.69 22.45
C GLN A 383 1.35 10.18 22.41
N MET A 384 1.35 9.58 21.21
CA MET A 384 1.73 8.19 21.01
C MET A 384 3.19 7.93 21.39
N SER A 385 4.13 8.78 20.96
CA SER A 385 5.56 8.61 21.22
C SER A 385 5.96 8.85 22.68
N GLU A 386 5.18 9.64 23.42
CA GLU A 386 5.31 9.80 24.87
C GLU A 386 4.94 8.51 25.63
N GLY A 387 3.99 7.72 25.11
CA GLY A 387 3.53 6.46 25.73
C GLY A 387 4.23 5.19 25.25
N VAL A 388 4.90 5.24 24.10
CA VAL A 388 5.54 4.06 23.46
C VAL A 388 7.05 4.26 23.39
N SER A 389 7.79 3.51 24.22
CA SER A 389 9.24 3.69 24.39
C SER A 389 10.06 3.58 23.10
N GLN A 390 9.65 2.72 22.17
CA GLN A 390 10.30 2.49 20.87
C GLN A 390 10.18 3.69 19.93
N LEU A 391 9.21 4.58 20.19
CA LEU A 391 8.95 5.78 19.40
C LEU A 391 9.48 7.05 20.09
N ALA A 392 10.06 6.93 21.29
CA ALA A 392 10.48 8.06 22.10
C ALA A 392 11.45 8.99 21.34
N GLY A 393 11.18 10.29 21.39
CA GLY A 393 12.01 11.32 20.74
C GLY A 393 11.83 11.45 19.22
N LEU A 394 11.03 10.57 18.59
CA LEU A 394 10.66 10.67 17.18
C LEU A 394 9.50 11.64 16.96
N SER A 395 9.38 12.08 15.71
CA SER A 395 8.24 12.81 15.16
C SER A 395 8.04 12.35 13.72
N LEU A 396 6.88 12.60 13.12
CA LEU A 396 6.63 12.29 11.70
C LEU A 396 7.68 12.88 10.75
N SER A 397 8.24 14.05 11.08
CA SER A 397 9.34 14.65 10.33
C SER A 397 10.67 13.92 10.52
N LYS A 398 10.98 13.47 11.75
CA LYS A 398 12.22 12.76 12.09
C LYS A 398 12.29 11.32 11.58
N ILE A 399 11.17 10.72 11.16
CA ILE A 399 11.17 9.41 10.48
C ILE A 399 12.02 9.46 9.19
N GLY A 400 12.03 10.60 8.51
CA GLY A 400 12.75 10.78 7.24
C GLY A 400 12.18 9.95 6.09
N ASP A 401 12.85 10.02 4.94
CA ASP A 401 12.39 9.34 3.72
C ASP A 401 12.77 7.84 3.69
N LEU A 402 13.79 7.41 4.44
CA LEU A 402 14.22 6.00 4.49
C LEU A 402 13.60 5.22 5.67
N GLY A 403 12.92 5.91 6.57
CA GLY A 403 12.37 5.33 7.79
C GLY A 403 13.44 5.07 8.86
N VAL A 404 12.99 4.67 10.06
CA VAL A 404 13.83 4.43 11.24
C VAL A 404 13.59 3.02 11.77
N GLN A 405 14.65 2.31 12.12
CA GLN A 405 14.52 1.01 12.77
C GLN A 405 14.05 1.21 14.21
N VAL A 406 12.88 0.67 14.58
CA VAL A 406 12.28 0.87 15.92
C VAL A 406 12.09 -0.42 16.71
N MET A 407 12.16 -1.57 16.05
CA MET A 407 12.10 -2.88 16.70
C MET A 407 12.80 -3.94 15.86
N GLN A 408 13.24 -5.05 16.45
CA GLN A 408 13.71 -6.20 15.67
C GLN A 408 12.50 -7.07 15.33
N ALA A 409 12.26 -7.29 14.03
CA ALA A 409 11.25 -8.22 13.52
C ALA A 409 11.78 -8.92 12.26
N HIS A 410 11.37 -10.17 12.04
CA HIS A 410 11.90 -11.03 10.98
C HIS A 410 10.82 -11.56 10.04
N GLU A 411 9.73 -10.81 9.83
CA GLU A 411 8.57 -11.30 9.07
C GLU A 411 8.59 -10.95 7.57
N SER A 412 9.65 -10.30 7.05
CA SER A 412 9.70 -9.94 5.62
C SER A 412 11.00 -10.39 4.94
N PRO A 413 10.93 -10.84 3.67
CA PRO A 413 12.09 -11.27 2.91
C PRO A 413 13.14 -10.16 2.80
N ALA A 414 14.42 -10.56 2.80
CA ALA A 414 15.51 -9.62 2.54
C ALA A 414 15.37 -9.09 1.11
N PRO A 415 15.53 -7.78 0.84
CA PRO A 415 15.52 -7.32 -0.53
C PRO A 415 16.64 -8.03 -1.29
N PRO A 416 16.45 -8.30 -2.59
CA PRO A 416 17.54 -8.76 -3.42
C PRO A 416 18.64 -7.71 -3.40
N VAL A 417 19.78 -8.08 -2.82
CA VAL A 417 20.95 -7.21 -2.72
C VAL A 417 21.59 -7.14 -4.10
N GLY A 418 22.09 -5.96 -4.47
CA GLY A 418 22.98 -5.86 -5.62
C GLY A 418 24.21 -6.78 -5.45
N PRO A 419 24.92 -7.13 -6.55
CA PRO A 419 26.17 -7.86 -6.43
C PRO A 419 27.10 -7.13 -5.45
N ALA A 420 27.76 -7.87 -4.56
CA ALA A 420 28.68 -7.26 -3.61
C ALA A 420 29.77 -6.49 -4.36
N ALA A 421 30.36 -5.47 -3.75
CA ALA A 421 31.48 -4.74 -4.36
C ALA A 421 32.58 -5.68 -4.85
N SER A 422 32.84 -6.77 -4.11
CA SER A 422 33.76 -7.83 -4.50
C SER A 422 33.34 -8.60 -5.76
N ASP A 423 32.05 -8.76 -6.00
CA ASP A 423 31.53 -9.45 -7.19
C ASP A 423 31.60 -8.54 -8.42
N ILE A 424 31.38 -7.24 -8.22
CA ILE A 424 31.60 -6.21 -9.24
C ILE A 424 33.09 -6.17 -9.61
N GLU A 425 33.99 -6.05 -8.63
CA GLU A 425 35.44 -6.05 -8.85
C GLU A 425 35.93 -7.33 -9.54
N LYS A 426 35.42 -8.51 -9.14
CA LYS A 426 35.73 -9.78 -9.83
C LYS A 426 35.20 -9.80 -11.26
N ALA A 427 34.03 -9.23 -11.53
CA ALA A 427 33.48 -9.14 -12.88
C ALA A 427 34.28 -8.15 -13.74
N GLU A 428 34.72 -7.02 -13.17
CA GLU A 428 35.56 -6.04 -13.85
C GLU A 428 36.98 -6.55 -14.11
N GLY A 429 37.57 -7.28 -13.16
CA GLY A 429 38.86 -7.96 -13.33
C GLY A 429 38.84 -9.11 -14.34
N LYS A 430 37.65 -9.62 -14.68
CA LYS A 430 37.44 -10.62 -15.75
C LYS A 430 37.13 -9.97 -17.11
N LYS A 431 37.05 -8.64 -17.22
CA LYS A 431 36.91 -7.99 -18.53
C LYS A 431 38.13 -8.34 -19.38
N PRO A 432 37.96 -8.97 -20.57
CA PRO A 432 39.08 -9.15 -21.49
C PRO A 432 39.66 -7.76 -21.82
N PRO A 433 40.99 -7.61 -22.01
CA PRO A 433 41.59 -6.33 -22.34
C PRO A 433 40.88 -5.77 -23.57
N GLY A 434 40.21 -4.63 -23.38
CA GLY A 434 39.50 -3.95 -24.46
C GLY A 434 40.46 -3.68 -25.60
N ARG A 435 40.05 -4.00 -26.83
CA ARG A 435 40.78 -3.56 -28.03
C ARG A 435 40.87 -2.04 -27.98
N SER A 436 42.06 -1.52 -27.71
CA SER A 436 42.44 -0.17 -28.09
C SER A 436 42.30 -0.06 -29.61
N ARG A 437 41.31 0.69 -30.08
CA ARG A 437 41.29 1.28 -31.41
C ARG A 437 40.75 2.69 -31.33
#